data_AF-A0A538IGD8-F1
#
_entry.id   AF-A0A538IGD8-F1
#
_cell.length_a   1.000
_cell.length_b   1.000
_cell.length_c   1.000
_cell.angle_alpha   90.00
_cell.angle_beta   90.00
_cell.angle_gamma   90.00
#
_symmetry.space_group_name_H-M   'P 1'
#
loop_
_entity.id
_entity.type
_entity.pdbx_description
1 polymer ?
#
loop_
_entity_poly.entity_id
_entity_poly.type
_entity_poly.pdbx_seq_one_letter_code
_entity_poly.pdbx_strand_id
1 'polypeptide(L)'
;MRAYISASRPTMTGQTFTSPFSPEKVEGPGNETFLPQGGISTAHTLEEGNPVLLMLTSMIGLGLIAGFLARGTLAGLKEIHFKLIWLLFVALIVAILPLFSDAINKHRRVLLLGAMAGVLVFLIVNILTIRGEMRAGMLVITLGWALNFTVIALNRGMPLSRWAYARSGQTEAITQGTGGFYRAVVAGPRTKLRALGDVIPVRIFHQVVSIGDIFLMLGIAFVIAAAMRTIRRGASAEQPAQ
;
A
#
# COMPACT_ATOMS: atom_id res chain seq x y z
N MET A 1 -28.40 -27.83 47.99
CA MET A 1 -28.71 -26.81 49.04
C MET A 1 -27.40 -26.39 49.71
N ARG A 2 -27.33 -25.20 50.33
CA ARG A 2 -26.17 -24.71 51.13
C ARG A 2 -25.94 -25.63 52.36
N ALA A 3 -24.86 -25.61 53.14
CA ALA A 3 -23.65 -24.78 53.25
C ALA A 3 -22.50 -25.67 53.83
N TYR A 4 -21.32 -25.23 54.30
CA TYR A 4 -20.61 -23.92 54.43
C TYR A 4 -19.08 -24.21 54.31
N ILE A 5 -18.18 -23.23 54.47
CA ILE A 5 -16.70 -23.43 54.52
C ILE A 5 -16.17 -23.05 55.91
N SER A 6 -15.36 -23.91 56.53
CA SER A 6 -14.60 -23.57 57.75
C SER A 6 -13.14 -23.26 57.41
N ALA A 7 -12.60 -22.20 58.01
CA ALA A 7 -11.24 -21.73 57.76
C ALA A 7 -10.29 -22.09 58.92
N SER A 8 -9.09 -22.53 58.59
CA SER A 8 -7.99 -22.66 59.55
C SER A 8 -6.65 -22.33 58.88
N ARG A 9 -5.96 -21.31 59.42
CA ARG A 9 -4.52 -21.07 59.19
C ARG A 9 -3.75 -21.60 60.41
N PRO A 10 -2.54 -22.12 60.21
CA PRO A 10 -1.46 -21.97 61.17
C PRO A 10 -0.27 -21.19 60.56
N THR A 11 0.78 -21.02 61.37
CA THR A 11 1.72 -19.88 61.32
C THR A 11 3.18 -20.31 61.10
N MET A 12 4.06 -19.33 60.85
CA MET A 12 5.54 -19.44 60.73
C MET A 12 6.04 -19.93 59.35
N THR A 13 7.20 -19.53 58.85
CA THR A 13 8.42 -19.02 59.51
C THR A 13 9.08 -17.90 58.68
N GLY A 14 9.73 -16.92 59.33
CA GLY A 14 10.36 -15.80 58.64
C GLY A 14 11.79 -16.08 58.13
N GLN A 15 12.21 -15.34 57.11
CA GLN A 15 13.61 -14.92 56.92
C GLN A 15 13.66 -13.47 56.44
N THR A 16 14.50 -12.68 57.10
CA THR A 16 14.69 -11.25 56.84
C THR A 16 15.81 -11.07 55.84
N PHE A 17 15.54 -10.56 54.63
CA PHE A 17 16.59 -10.16 53.69
C PHE A 17 16.70 -8.63 53.64
N THR A 18 17.74 -8.09 54.27
CA THR A 18 18.02 -6.66 54.33
C THR A 18 18.68 -6.17 53.03
N SER A 19 17.99 -5.31 52.28
CA SER A 19 18.57 -4.59 51.15
C SER A 19 19.12 -3.22 51.61
N PRO A 20 20.40 -2.89 51.37
CA PRO A 20 20.99 -1.62 51.79
C PRO A 20 20.86 -0.56 50.70
N PHE A 21 19.67 0.03 50.54
CA PHE A 21 19.51 1.27 49.76
C PHE A 21 18.62 2.26 50.51
N SER A 22 19.26 3.26 51.10
CA SER A 22 18.63 4.39 51.78
C SER A 22 18.35 5.50 50.75
N PRO A 23 17.10 5.96 50.59
CA PRO A 23 16.83 7.21 49.89
C PRO A 23 17.01 8.38 50.88
N GLU A 24 18.00 9.21 50.62
CA GLU A 24 18.30 10.42 51.37
C GLU A 24 17.14 11.42 51.27
N LYS A 25 16.65 11.90 52.42
CA LYS A 25 15.50 12.82 52.50
C LYS A 25 15.97 14.27 52.35
N VAL A 26 16.04 14.76 51.11
CA VAL A 26 16.35 16.17 50.83
C VAL A 26 15.07 16.99 50.78
N GLU A 27 14.75 17.66 51.89
CA GLU A 27 13.71 18.69 51.95
C GLU A 27 14.30 20.05 51.53
N GLY A 28 13.70 20.71 50.55
CA GLY A 28 14.05 22.05 50.07
C GLY A 28 12.80 22.90 49.83
N PRO A 29 12.85 24.24 50.04
CA PRO A 29 11.66 25.09 50.07
C PRO A 29 11.11 25.41 48.68
N GLY A 30 9.83 25.78 48.62
CA GLY A 30 9.06 25.94 47.38
C GLY A 30 9.27 27.25 46.60
N ASN A 31 8.29 27.53 45.73
CA ASN A 31 8.29 28.47 44.60
C ASN A 31 9.05 28.00 43.35
N GLU A 32 8.41 27.13 42.57
CA GLU A 32 8.55 27.19 41.11
C GLU A 32 7.31 27.85 40.51
N THR A 33 7.48 29.12 40.13
CA THR A 33 6.47 29.94 39.46
C THR A 33 6.19 29.38 38.07
N PHE A 34 4.90 29.24 37.73
CA PHE A 34 4.43 28.74 36.45
C PHE A 34 4.85 29.68 35.30
N LEU A 35 5.96 29.37 34.61
CA LEU A 35 6.36 30.05 33.39
C LEU A 35 5.74 29.32 32.18
N PRO A 36 5.00 30.02 31.30
CA PRO A 36 4.44 29.41 30.11
C PRO A 36 5.58 29.14 29.12
N GLN A 37 6.04 27.89 29.03
CA GLN A 37 6.86 27.45 27.91
C GLN A 37 5.99 27.54 26.65
N GLY A 38 6.19 28.62 25.90
CA GLY A 38 5.52 28.87 24.63
C GLY A 38 5.88 27.80 23.64
N GLY A 39 5.05 26.77 23.54
CA GLY A 39 5.09 25.81 22.46
C GLY A 39 4.90 26.57 21.15
N ILE A 40 5.99 26.73 20.41
CA ILE A 40 5.92 27.23 19.03
C ILE A 40 5.15 26.19 18.25
N SER A 41 3.87 26.44 18.03
CA SER A 41 3.05 25.72 17.06
C SER A 41 3.69 25.91 15.69
N THR A 42 4.58 25.00 15.31
CA THR A 42 5.15 24.95 13.98
C THR A 42 4.03 24.60 13.01
N ALA A 43 3.45 25.64 12.42
CA ALA A 43 2.48 25.56 11.36
C ALA A 43 3.13 24.92 10.12
N HIS A 44 3.10 23.59 10.08
CA HIS A 44 3.32 22.80 8.87
C HIS A 44 2.14 21.84 8.65
N THR A 45 0.93 22.39 8.71
CA THR A 45 -0.19 21.89 7.89
C THR A 45 0.06 22.26 6.43
N LEU A 46 1.17 21.76 5.87
CA LEU A 46 1.17 21.39 4.46
C LEU A 46 0.20 20.21 4.39
N GLU A 47 -0.78 20.25 3.49
CA GLU A 47 -1.75 19.15 3.41
C GLU A 47 -0.99 17.83 3.18
N GLU A 48 -1.10 16.90 4.14
CA GLU A 48 -0.70 15.51 3.94
C GLU A 48 -1.69 14.88 2.96
N GLY A 49 -1.54 15.25 1.69
CA GLY A 49 -2.31 14.71 0.58
C GLY A 49 -2.18 13.20 0.62
N ASN A 50 -3.33 12.51 0.64
CA ASN A 50 -3.38 11.05 0.82
C ASN A 50 -2.34 10.39 -0.10
N PRO A 51 -1.36 9.64 0.43
CA PRO A 51 -0.20 9.22 -0.35
C PRO A 51 -0.60 8.27 -1.49
N VAL A 52 -1.73 7.57 -1.38
CA VAL A 52 -2.32 6.79 -2.48
C VAL A 52 -2.84 7.71 -3.60
N LEU A 53 -3.48 8.83 -3.25
CA LEU A 53 -3.96 9.82 -4.22
C LEU A 53 -2.79 10.52 -4.93
N LEU A 54 -1.70 10.82 -4.22
CA LEU A 54 -0.47 11.34 -4.82
C LEU A 54 0.16 10.34 -5.79
N MET A 55 0.23 9.05 -5.42
CA MET A 55 0.69 7.99 -6.31
C MET A 55 -0.17 7.90 -7.58
N LEU A 56 -1.49 7.80 -7.44
CA LEU A 56 -2.42 7.71 -8.58
C LEU A 56 -2.35 8.93 -9.49
N THR A 57 -2.33 10.15 -8.94
CA THR A 57 -2.22 11.38 -9.74
C THR A 57 -0.87 11.49 -10.43
N SER A 58 0.23 11.04 -9.81
CA SER A 58 1.55 11.01 -10.45
C SER A 58 1.60 10.04 -11.65
N MET A 59 0.98 8.86 -11.54
CA MET A 59 0.91 7.86 -12.63
C MET A 59 0.11 8.38 -13.82
N ILE A 60 -1.05 9.00 -13.55
CA ILE A 60 -1.89 9.61 -14.59
C ILE A 60 -1.16 10.80 -15.22
N GLY A 61 -0.55 11.67 -14.41
CA GLY A 61 0.22 12.83 -14.86
C GLY A 61 1.39 12.45 -15.75
N LEU A 62 2.20 11.46 -15.35
CA LEU A 62 3.30 10.93 -16.16
C LEU A 62 2.80 10.35 -17.50
N GLY A 63 1.70 9.60 -17.49
CA GLY A 63 1.09 9.06 -18.72
C GLY A 63 0.59 10.15 -19.67
N LEU A 64 -0.06 11.19 -19.14
CA LEU A 64 -0.53 12.34 -19.92
C LEU A 64 0.63 13.16 -20.48
N ILE A 65 1.64 13.49 -19.66
CA ILE A 65 2.85 14.23 -20.09
C ILE A 65 3.57 13.45 -21.20
N ALA A 66 3.80 12.14 -21.01
CA ALA A 66 4.40 11.29 -22.03
C ALA A 66 3.57 11.24 -23.32
N GLY A 67 2.24 11.16 -23.20
CA GLY A 67 1.32 11.17 -24.34
C GLY A 67 1.34 12.50 -25.12
N PHE A 68 1.36 13.65 -24.43
CA PHE A 68 1.47 14.97 -25.04
C PHE A 68 2.84 15.21 -25.69
N LEU A 69 3.94 14.83 -25.02
CA LEU A 69 5.29 14.88 -25.60
C LEU A 69 5.40 14.00 -26.85
N ALA A 70 4.73 12.84 -26.84
CA ALA A 70 4.60 11.95 -28.00
C ALA A 70 3.52 12.40 -29.03
N ARG A 71 3.08 13.67 -28.97
CA ARG A 71 2.12 14.33 -29.89
C ARG A 71 0.74 13.66 -30.00
N GLY A 72 0.32 12.95 -28.96
CA GLY A 72 -1.00 12.32 -28.86
C GLY A 72 -2.13 13.28 -28.48
N THR A 73 -3.37 12.84 -28.63
CA THR A 73 -4.59 13.60 -28.31
C THR A 73 -5.46 12.89 -27.27
N LEU A 74 -6.19 13.65 -26.44
CA LEU A 74 -7.11 13.07 -25.44
C LEU A 74 -8.30 12.34 -26.07
N ALA A 75 -8.63 12.60 -27.34
CA ALA A 75 -9.66 11.86 -28.05
C ALA A 75 -9.34 10.36 -28.14
N GLY A 76 -8.05 9.99 -28.26
CA GLY A 76 -7.61 8.59 -28.35
C GLY A 76 -7.90 7.75 -27.09
N LEU A 77 -8.15 8.39 -25.94
CA LEU A 77 -8.60 7.68 -24.73
C LEU A 77 -10.07 7.23 -24.81
N LYS A 78 -10.91 7.91 -25.60
CA LYS A 78 -12.35 7.58 -25.71
C LYS A 78 -12.61 6.32 -26.54
N GLU A 79 -11.68 5.95 -27.42
CA GLU A 79 -11.81 4.76 -28.27
C GLU A 79 -11.29 3.48 -27.61
N ILE A 80 -10.80 3.55 -26.36
CA ILE A 80 -10.30 2.39 -25.64
C ILE A 80 -11.47 1.51 -25.17
N HIS A 81 -11.71 0.41 -25.88
CA HIS A 81 -12.70 -0.59 -25.51
C HIS A 81 -12.06 -1.78 -24.80
N PHE A 82 -11.95 -1.70 -23.46
CA PHE A 82 -11.50 -2.83 -22.64
C PHE A 82 -12.61 -3.90 -22.49
N LYS A 83 -12.27 -5.15 -22.77
CA LYS A 83 -13.16 -6.29 -22.49
C LYS A 83 -13.17 -6.60 -20.99
N LEU A 84 -14.31 -7.07 -20.48
CA LEU A 84 -14.49 -7.47 -19.08
C LEU A 84 -14.15 -6.38 -18.05
N ILE A 85 -14.29 -5.10 -18.37
CA ILE A 85 -13.99 -4.00 -17.42
C ILE A 85 -14.78 -4.12 -16.10
N TRP A 86 -15.98 -4.71 -16.13
CA TRP A 86 -16.78 -5.06 -14.95
C TRP A 86 -16.01 -5.92 -13.93
N LEU A 87 -15.04 -6.72 -14.37
CA LEU A 87 -14.24 -7.60 -13.52
C LEU A 87 -13.30 -6.80 -12.58
N LEU A 88 -12.91 -5.58 -12.97
CA LEU A 88 -12.18 -4.66 -12.09
C LEU A 88 -13.08 -4.15 -10.96
N PHE A 89 -14.33 -3.81 -11.25
CA PHE A 89 -15.32 -3.38 -10.25
C PHE A 89 -15.67 -4.53 -9.29
N VAL A 90 -15.86 -5.75 -9.81
CA VAL A 90 -16.08 -6.95 -8.98
C VAL A 90 -14.86 -7.23 -8.10
N ALA A 91 -13.64 -7.16 -8.65
CA ALA A 91 -12.42 -7.33 -7.85
C ALA A 91 -12.29 -6.27 -6.74
N LEU A 92 -12.62 -5.01 -7.04
CA LEU A 92 -12.63 -3.92 -6.06
C LEU A 92 -13.65 -4.18 -4.93
N ILE A 93 -14.90 -4.52 -5.29
CA ILE A 93 -15.96 -4.86 -4.33
C ILE A 93 -15.52 -6.04 -3.43
N VAL A 94 -15.02 -7.12 -4.03
CA VAL A 94 -14.52 -8.30 -3.30
C VAL A 94 -13.34 -7.98 -2.38
N ALA A 95 -12.47 -7.02 -2.76
CA ALA A 95 -11.36 -6.57 -1.92
C ALA A 95 -11.79 -5.72 -0.73
N ILE A 96 -12.88 -4.94 -0.85
CA ILE A 96 -13.40 -4.06 0.21
C ILE A 96 -14.36 -4.80 1.15
N LEU A 97 -15.11 -5.81 0.67
CA LEU A 97 -16.06 -6.63 1.44
C LEU A 97 -15.57 -7.06 2.85
N PRO A 98 -14.32 -7.52 3.04
CA PRO A 98 -13.75 -7.87 4.35
C PRO A 98 -13.72 -6.75 5.39
N LEU A 99 -13.88 -5.48 5.00
CA LEU A 99 -13.86 -4.33 5.91
C LEU A 99 -15.19 -4.09 6.62
N PHE A 100 -16.30 -4.67 6.12
CA PHE A 100 -17.64 -4.44 6.64
C PHE A 100 -18.13 -5.50 7.65
N SER A 101 -17.41 -6.61 7.83
CA SER A 101 -17.83 -7.68 8.75
C SER A 101 -16.68 -8.62 9.11
N ASP A 102 -16.52 -8.93 10.40
CA ASP A 102 -15.52 -9.89 10.89
C ASP A 102 -15.73 -11.31 10.34
N ALA A 103 -16.99 -11.70 10.11
CA ALA A 103 -17.33 -12.98 9.50
C ALA A 103 -16.74 -13.10 8.08
N ILE A 104 -16.76 -12.00 7.31
CA ILE A 104 -16.15 -11.92 5.98
C ILE A 104 -14.62 -11.75 6.07
N ASN A 105 -14.14 -11.00 7.08
CA ASN A 105 -12.72 -10.76 7.33
C ASN A 105 -11.93 -12.06 7.58
N LYS A 106 -12.54 -13.07 8.21
CA LYS A 106 -11.99 -14.44 8.30
C LYS A 106 -11.55 -15.00 6.94
N HIS A 107 -12.26 -14.64 5.86
CA HIS A 107 -12.00 -15.08 4.49
C HIS A 107 -11.19 -14.07 3.64
N ARG A 108 -10.76 -12.94 4.22
CA ARG A 108 -10.05 -11.82 3.54
C ARG A 108 -8.91 -12.29 2.64
N ARG A 109 -8.12 -13.30 3.03
CA ARG A 109 -7.02 -13.81 2.20
C ARG A 109 -7.51 -14.44 0.90
N VAL A 110 -8.58 -15.24 0.94
CA VAL A 110 -9.12 -15.91 -0.24
C VAL A 110 -9.80 -14.88 -1.14
N LEU A 111 -10.56 -13.94 -0.55
CA LEU A 111 -11.21 -12.85 -1.27
C LEU A 111 -10.18 -11.94 -1.98
N LEU A 112 -9.11 -11.53 -1.27
CA LEU A 112 -8.02 -10.73 -1.88
C LEU A 112 -7.34 -11.46 -3.03
N LEU A 113 -6.99 -12.75 -2.86
CA LEU A 113 -6.35 -13.52 -3.93
C LEU A 113 -7.31 -13.76 -5.11
N GLY A 114 -8.61 -13.96 -4.86
CA GLY A 114 -9.65 -14.07 -5.89
C GLY A 114 -9.82 -12.77 -6.67
N ALA A 115 -9.88 -11.62 -5.98
CA ALA A 115 -9.90 -10.30 -6.60
C ALA A 115 -8.65 -10.06 -7.47
N MET A 116 -7.46 -10.36 -6.96
CA MET A 116 -6.22 -10.19 -7.73
C MET A 116 -6.12 -11.14 -8.93
N ALA A 117 -6.62 -12.38 -8.81
CA ALA A 117 -6.74 -13.30 -9.93
C ALA A 117 -7.76 -12.81 -10.97
N GLY A 118 -8.86 -12.20 -10.55
CA GLY A 118 -9.83 -11.54 -11.44
C GLY A 118 -9.20 -10.42 -12.26
N VAL A 119 -8.42 -9.53 -11.63
CA VAL A 119 -7.65 -8.50 -12.35
C VAL A 119 -6.64 -9.13 -13.31
N LEU A 120 -5.96 -10.20 -12.91
CA LEU A 120 -5.01 -10.91 -13.80
C LEU A 120 -5.71 -11.51 -15.03
N VAL A 121 -6.92 -12.09 -14.87
CA VAL A 121 -7.75 -12.56 -15.99
C VAL A 121 -8.16 -11.41 -16.90
N PHE A 122 -8.61 -10.27 -16.35
CA PHE A 122 -8.91 -9.06 -17.12
C PHE A 122 -7.70 -8.63 -17.97
N LEU A 123 -6.51 -8.57 -17.37
CA LEU A 123 -5.29 -8.16 -18.05
C LEU A 123 -4.91 -9.13 -19.19
N ILE A 124 -4.93 -10.44 -18.94
CA ILE A 124 -4.63 -11.48 -19.94
C ILE A 124 -5.61 -11.41 -21.12
N VAL A 125 -6.92 -11.34 -20.85
CA VAL A 125 -7.94 -11.24 -21.91
C VAL A 125 -7.70 -10.01 -22.79
N ASN A 126 -7.37 -8.87 -22.20
CA ASN A 126 -7.11 -7.65 -22.97
C ASN A 126 -5.76 -7.69 -23.72
N ILE A 127 -4.73 -8.36 -23.21
CA ILE A 127 -3.46 -8.61 -23.96
C ILE A 127 -3.71 -9.45 -25.22
N LEU A 128 -4.67 -10.36 -25.19
CA LEU A 128 -4.99 -11.22 -26.34
C LEU A 128 -5.81 -10.49 -27.41
N THR A 129 -6.56 -9.44 -27.04
CA THR A 129 -7.42 -8.69 -27.97
C THR A 129 -6.82 -7.37 -28.46
N ILE A 130 -6.04 -6.68 -27.62
CA ILE A 130 -5.39 -5.41 -27.95
C ILE A 130 -4.10 -5.69 -28.74
N ARG A 131 -3.82 -4.87 -29.76
CA ARG A 131 -2.63 -4.96 -30.61
C ARG A 131 -1.77 -3.70 -30.52
N GLY A 132 -0.59 -3.73 -31.15
CA GLY A 132 0.33 -2.60 -31.21
C GLY A 132 0.93 -2.21 -29.85
N GLU A 133 1.32 -0.95 -29.71
CA GLU A 133 2.03 -0.42 -28.54
C GLU A 133 1.21 -0.54 -27.25
N MET A 134 -0.12 -0.40 -27.32
CA MET A 134 -0.98 -0.57 -26.15
C MET A 134 -0.88 -1.99 -25.55
N ARG A 135 -0.66 -3.03 -26.38
CA ARG A 135 -0.40 -4.40 -25.91
C ARG A 135 0.90 -4.50 -25.12
N ALA A 136 1.95 -3.79 -25.53
CA ALA A 136 3.22 -3.76 -24.81
C ALA A 136 3.07 -3.12 -23.42
N GLY A 137 2.33 -2.01 -23.32
CA GLY A 137 1.97 -1.42 -22.02
C GLY A 137 1.21 -2.39 -21.13
N MET A 138 0.19 -3.07 -21.67
CA MET A 138 -0.59 -4.08 -20.93
C MET A 138 0.27 -5.26 -20.45
N LEU A 139 1.27 -5.70 -21.23
CA LEU A 139 2.24 -6.73 -20.80
C LEU A 139 3.09 -6.26 -19.61
N VAL A 140 3.55 -5.01 -19.61
CA VAL A 140 4.31 -4.39 -18.51
C VAL A 140 3.45 -4.28 -17.24
N ILE A 141 2.18 -3.85 -17.36
CA ILE A 141 1.20 -3.86 -16.25
C ILE A 141 1.03 -5.28 -15.70
N THR A 142 0.86 -6.27 -16.57
CA THR A 142 0.62 -7.67 -16.19
C THR A 142 1.81 -8.28 -15.47
N LEU A 143 3.04 -7.96 -15.89
CA LEU A 143 4.25 -8.37 -15.19
C LEU A 143 4.28 -7.78 -13.77
N GLY A 144 4.05 -6.48 -13.61
CA GLY A 144 3.99 -5.83 -12.30
C GLY A 144 2.92 -6.43 -11.38
N TRP A 145 1.72 -6.64 -11.92
CA TRP A 145 0.61 -7.27 -11.20
C TRP A 145 0.93 -8.70 -10.77
N ALA A 146 1.51 -9.52 -11.67
CA ALA A 146 1.87 -10.90 -11.40
C ALA A 146 2.99 -11.04 -10.35
N LEU A 147 3.97 -10.12 -10.35
CA LEU A 147 5.01 -10.05 -9.32
C LEU A 147 4.38 -9.80 -7.94
N ASN A 148 3.57 -8.75 -7.81
CA ASN A 148 2.88 -8.42 -6.55
C ASN A 148 1.93 -9.54 -6.09
N PHE A 149 1.17 -10.13 -7.01
CA PHE A 149 0.31 -11.28 -6.72
C PHE A 149 1.10 -12.48 -6.16
N THR A 150 2.21 -12.85 -6.80
CA THR A 150 3.06 -13.95 -6.36
C THR A 150 3.66 -13.70 -4.97
N VAL A 151 4.15 -12.48 -4.73
CA VAL A 151 4.69 -12.06 -3.42
C VAL A 151 3.63 -12.16 -2.33
N ILE A 152 2.43 -11.61 -2.56
CA ILE A 152 1.32 -11.62 -1.59
C ILE A 152 0.80 -13.05 -1.34
N ALA A 153 0.65 -13.87 -2.39
CA ALA A 153 0.20 -15.24 -2.29
C ALA A 153 1.11 -16.10 -1.40
N LEU A 154 2.43 -15.99 -1.61
CA LEU A 154 3.46 -16.73 -0.88
C LEU A 154 3.62 -16.27 0.57
N ASN A 155 3.48 -14.97 0.86
CA ASN A 155 3.76 -14.39 2.17
C ASN A 155 2.52 -14.08 3.02
N ARG A 156 1.31 -14.32 2.49
CA ARG A 156 0.00 -13.98 3.11
C ARG A 156 -0.23 -12.47 3.29
N GLY A 157 0.50 -11.66 2.54
CA GLY A 157 0.53 -10.20 2.61
C GLY A 157 1.80 -9.65 1.95
N MET A 158 1.93 -8.33 1.89
CA MET A 158 3.07 -7.64 1.27
C MET A 158 4.22 -7.56 2.28
N PRO A 159 5.43 -8.09 1.97
CA PRO A 159 6.56 -8.01 2.89
C PRO A 159 7.17 -6.62 2.92
N LEU A 160 7.11 -5.95 4.08
CA LEU A 160 7.66 -4.61 4.28
C LEU A 160 9.12 -4.64 4.75
N SER A 161 9.96 -3.81 4.10
CA SER A 161 11.33 -3.54 4.55
C SER A 161 11.34 -2.44 5.62
N ARG A 162 11.68 -2.80 6.87
CA ARG A 162 11.82 -1.83 7.98
C ARG A 162 12.75 -0.66 7.63
N TRP A 163 13.84 -0.93 6.92
CA TRP A 163 14.78 0.09 6.45
C TRP A 163 14.13 1.08 5.47
N ALA A 164 13.31 0.58 4.54
CA ALA A 164 12.64 1.43 3.56
C ALA A 164 11.56 2.29 4.23
N TYR A 165 10.74 1.72 5.11
CA TYR A 165 9.70 2.46 5.83
C TYR A 165 10.29 3.53 6.75
N ALA A 166 11.39 3.25 7.45
CA ALA A 166 12.11 4.26 8.23
C ALA A 166 12.67 5.38 7.33
N ARG A 167 13.22 5.03 6.16
CA ARG A 167 13.82 6.00 5.21
C ARG A 167 12.77 6.79 4.41
N SER A 168 11.54 6.31 4.32
CA SER A 168 10.39 7.03 3.77
C SER A 168 9.62 7.86 4.82
N GLY A 169 10.01 7.84 6.09
CA GLY A 169 9.31 8.54 7.17
C GLY A 169 8.01 7.88 7.65
N GLN A 170 7.69 6.64 7.23
CA GLN A 170 6.49 5.91 7.65
C GLN A 170 6.72 5.08 8.92
N THR A 171 7.33 5.67 9.94
CA THR A 171 7.74 4.92 11.14
C THR A 171 6.56 4.31 11.90
N GLU A 172 5.38 4.96 11.88
CA GLU A 172 4.17 4.48 12.55
C GLU A 172 3.50 3.28 11.86
N ALA A 173 3.56 3.23 10.52
CA ALA A 173 2.98 2.13 9.73
C ALA A 173 3.66 0.77 10.02
N ILE A 174 4.92 0.79 10.46
CA ILE A 174 5.67 -0.40 10.93
C ILE A 174 5.02 -0.99 12.20
N THR A 175 4.50 -0.13 13.08
CA THR A 175 4.00 -0.48 14.42
C THR A 175 2.59 -1.05 14.38
N GLN A 176 1.72 -0.51 13.51
CA GLN A 176 0.30 -0.88 13.46
C GLN A 176 -0.01 -2.05 12.50
N GLY A 177 0.86 -2.34 11.52
CA GLY A 177 0.59 -3.36 10.49
C GLY A 177 -0.52 -2.96 9.49
N THR A 178 -0.93 -1.69 9.52
CA THR A 178 -2.03 -1.07 8.77
C THR A 178 -1.61 -0.58 7.37
N GLY A 179 -0.77 -1.35 6.66
CA GLY A 179 -0.62 -1.15 5.22
C GLY A 179 -1.98 -1.27 4.54
N GLY A 180 -2.29 -0.33 3.63
CA GLY A 180 -3.67 -0.03 3.21
C GLY A 180 -4.42 -1.17 2.49
N PHE A 181 -4.45 -1.13 1.15
CA PHE A 181 -5.31 -2.04 0.36
C PHE A 181 -4.93 -3.53 0.51
N TYR A 182 -3.68 -3.84 0.84
CA TYR A 182 -3.18 -5.20 1.11
C TYR A 182 -2.65 -5.30 2.54
N ARG A 183 -2.70 -6.50 3.14
CA ARG A 183 -2.17 -6.68 4.50
C ARG A 183 -0.64 -6.55 4.46
N ALA A 184 -0.10 -5.55 5.14
CA ALA A 184 1.34 -5.45 5.38
C ALA A 184 1.81 -6.55 6.34
N VAL A 185 2.97 -7.14 6.06
CA VAL A 185 3.61 -8.18 6.89
C VAL A 185 5.08 -7.82 7.07
N VAL A 186 5.56 -7.77 8.32
CA VAL A 186 6.97 -7.49 8.60
C VAL A 186 7.86 -8.55 7.95
N ALA A 187 8.78 -8.13 7.07
CA ALA A 187 9.70 -9.06 6.43
C ALA A 187 10.64 -9.71 7.46
N GLY A 188 10.70 -11.06 7.47
CA GLY A 188 11.46 -11.86 8.43
C GLY A 188 12.12 -13.08 7.78
N PRO A 189 12.72 -13.99 8.57
CA PRO A 189 13.51 -15.11 8.04
C PRO A 189 12.73 -16.10 7.15
N ARG A 190 11.40 -16.16 7.28
CA ARG A 190 10.52 -17.02 6.46
C ARG A 190 9.91 -16.32 5.24
N THR A 191 10.25 -15.05 5.00
CA THR A 191 9.72 -14.27 3.88
C THR A 191 10.31 -14.75 2.56
N LYS A 192 9.44 -15.16 1.63
CA LYS A 192 9.80 -15.53 0.26
C LYS A 192 9.82 -14.27 -0.62
N LEU A 193 10.70 -14.21 -1.61
CA LEU A 193 10.79 -13.10 -2.57
C LEU A 193 10.92 -11.71 -1.93
N ARG A 194 11.63 -11.59 -0.79
CA ARG A 194 11.76 -10.34 -0.01
C ARG A 194 12.19 -9.13 -0.85
N ALA A 195 13.05 -9.33 -1.86
CA ALA A 195 13.52 -8.25 -2.74
C ALA A 195 12.43 -7.67 -3.65
N LEU A 196 11.31 -8.37 -3.85
CA LEU A 196 10.17 -7.93 -4.66
C LEU A 196 9.02 -7.32 -3.82
N GLY A 197 9.14 -7.28 -2.49
CA GLY A 197 8.18 -6.61 -1.61
C GLY A 197 8.40 -5.09 -1.54
N ASP A 198 7.91 -4.45 -0.48
CA ASP A 198 8.05 -3.01 -0.27
C ASP A 198 9.48 -2.70 0.19
N VAL A 199 10.36 -2.40 -0.77
CA VAL A 199 11.79 -2.22 -0.55
C VAL A 199 12.34 -0.87 -1.02
N ILE A 200 11.61 -0.10 -1.85
CA ILE A 200 12.10 1.14 -2.46
C ILE A 200 11.49 2.35 -1.73
N PRO A 201 12.25 3.10 -0.90
CA PRO A 201 11.74 4.26 -0.19
C PRO A 201 11.59 5.46 -1.12
N VAL A 202 10.37 5.98 -1.23
CA VAL A 202 10.03 7.19 -1.99
C VAL A 202 9.67 8.30 -1.00
N ARG A 203 10.70 9.01 -0.52
CA ARG A 203 10.58 10.01 0.55
C ARG A 203 9.62 11.15 0.22
N ILE A 204 9.58 11.61 -1.03
CA ILE A 204 8.74 12.75 -1.45
C ILE A 204 7.22 12.47 -1.34
N PHE A 205 6.81 11.19 -1.36
CA PHE A 205 5.42 10.78 -1.16
C PHE A 205 5.19 10.07 0.18
N HIS A 206 6.20 10.10 1.06
CA HIS A 206 6.20 9.35 2.33
C HIS A 206 5.77 7.89 2.14
N GLN A 207 6.28 7.23 1.10
CA GLN A 207 5.86 5.88 0.70
C GLN A 207 7.03 4.91 0.54
N VAL A 208 6.72 3.63 0.57
CA VAL A 208 7.59 2.57 0.07
C VAL A 208 6.85 1.89 -1.06
N VAL A 209 7.53 1.71 -2.19
CA VAL A 209 6.99 1.00 -3.35
C VAL A 209 7.73 -0.32 -3.55
N SER A 210 7.04 -1.27 -4.15
CA SER A 210 7.64 -2.51 -4.62
C SER A 210 8.15 -2.39 -6.05
N ILE A 211 8.91 -3.40 -6.47
CA ILE A 211 9.34 -3.51 -7.87
C ILE A 211 8.12 -3.72 -8.79
N GLY A 212 7.10 -4.48 -8.35
CA GLY A 212 5.88 -4.66 -9.13
C GLY A 212 5.09 -3.37 -9.32
N ASP A 213 5.09 -2.47 -8.32
CA ASP A 213 4.46 -1.15 -8.45
C ASP A 213 5.14 -0.28 -9.51
N ILE A 214 6.48 -0.31 -9.62
CA ILE A 214 7.20 0.40 -10.69
C ILE A 214 6.76 -0.11 -12.07
N PHE A 215 6.65 -1.43 -12.26
CA PHE A 215 6.11 -2.00 -13.49
C PHE A 215 4.66 -1.56 -13.75
N LEU A 216 3.80 -1.50 -12.72
CA LEU A 216 2.44 -0.99 -12.85
C LEU A 216 2.39 0.49 -13.27
N MET A 217 3.20 1.35 -12.62
CA MET A 217 3.31 2.78 -12.94
C MET A 217 3.74 3.00 -14.39
N LEU A 218 4.85 2.37 -14.80
CA LEU A 218 5.41 2.49 -16.15
C LEU A 218 4.45 1.93 -17.21
N GLY A 219 3.84 0.77 -16.93
CA GLY A 219 2.89 0.14 -17.84
C GLY A 219 1.62 0.98 -18.04
N ILE A 220 1.06 1.56 -16.97
CA ILE A 220 -0.12 2.44 -17.04
C ILE A 220 0.21 3.73 -17.82
N ALA A 221 1.34 4.38 -17.50
CA ALA A 221 1.79 5.56 -18.21
C ALA A 221 1.99 5.28 -19.71
N PHE A 222 2.56 4.12 -20.07
CA PHE A 222 2.74 3.70 -21.46
C PHE A 222 1.42 3.37 -22.17
N VAL A 223 0.44 2.74 -21.50
CA VAL A 223 -0.90 2.52 -22.07
C VAL A 223 -1.60 3.84 -22.39
N ILE A 224 -1.53 4.82 -21.48
CA ILE A 224 -2.09 6.18 -21.71
C ILE A 224 -1.42 6.83 -22.93
N ALA A 225 -0.08 6.87 -22.95
CA ALA A 225 0.68 7.47 -24.06
C ALA A 225 0.54 6.71 -25.40
N ALA A 226 0.28 5.41 -25.38
CA ALA A 226 -0.04 4.63 -26.57
C ALA A 226 -1.45 4.97 -27.09
N ALA A 227 -2.46 4.98 -26.21
CA ALA A 227 -3.83 5.28 -26.59
C ALA A 227 -4.01 6.69 -27.16
N MET A 228 -3.34 7.70 -26.58
CA MET A 228 -3.34 9.07 -27.11
C MET A 228 -2.81 9.17 -28.55
N ARG A 229 -2.00 8.21 -29.01
CA ARG A 229 -1.42 8.22 -30.38
C ARG A 229 -2.25 7.48 -31.42
N THR A 230 -3.23 6.66 -31.04
CA THR A 230 -3.95 5.77 -31.95
C THR A 230 -4.72 6.52 -33.04
N ILE A 231 -5.51 7.54 -32.68
CA ILE A 231 -6.35 8.30 -33.63
C ILE A 231 -5.54 8.96 -34.74
N ARG A 232 -4.35 9.49 -34.43
CA ARG A 232 -3.55 10.23 -35.42
C ARG A 232 -2.96 9.32 -36.50
N ARG A 233 -2.68 8.05 -36.19
CA ARG A 233 -2.23 7.08 -37.21
C ARG A 233 -3.36 6.66 -38.15
N GLY A 234 -4.62 6.64 -37.69
CA GLY A 234 -5.79 6.45 -38.56
C GLY A 234 -5.92 7.61 -39.55
N ALA A 235 -6.00 8.84 -39.03
CA ALA A 235 -6.17 10.04 -39.87
C ALA A 235 -5.04 10.26 -40.89
N SER A 236 -3.78 9.88 -40.58
CA SER A 236 -2.67 9.96 -41.54
C SER A 236 -2.58 8.78 -42.51
N ALA A 237 -3.33 7.70 -42.31
CA ALA A 237 -3.44 6.58 -43.26
C ALA A 237 -4.58 6.77 -44.28
N GLU A 238 -5.58 7.59 -43.97
CA GLU A 238 -6.72 7.91 -44.84
C GLU A 238 -6.45 9.05 -45.85
N GLN A 239 -5.26 9.68 -45.80
CA GLN A 239 -4.78 10.56 -46.86
C GLN A 239 -3.76 9.81 -47.74
N PRO A 240 -4.20 9.05 -48.77
CA PRO A 240 -3.30 8.67 -49.85
C PRO A 240 -2.82 9.95 -50.54
N ALA A 241 -1.57 9.94 -51.01
CA ALA A 241 -0.96 11.09 -51.66
C ALA A 241 -1.80 11.55 -52.87
N GLN A 242 -2.08 12.86 -52.92
CA GLN A 242 -2.55 13.56 -54.11
C GLN A 242 -1.35 13.96 -54.98
#